data_AF-A0A957MAF6-F1
#
_entry.id   AF-A0A957MAF6-F1
#
_cell.length_a   1.000
_cell.length_b   1.000
_cell.length_c   1.000
_cell.angle_alpha   90.00
_cell.angle_beta   90.00
_cell.angle_gamma   90.00
#
_symmetry.space_group_name_H-M   'P 1'
#
loop_
_entity.id
_entity.type
_entity.pdbx_description
1 polymer ?
#
loop_
_entity_poly.entity_id
_entity_poly.type
_entity_poly.pdbx_seq_one_letter_code
_entity_poly.pdbx_strand_id
1 'polypeptide(L)'
;QDYLEAPQTREVDSVYYPDWGEGAFTVEFAWEPLMFAIEDGTNRVTVAMQPESYGKTYEDAVYSIDGIYTYTDGEQRPARLYFRDGALQQVMGFTGDGTTGAPREITPEIGDTVTVQEQWLDLDSSGRVTQRTIEQGGTLTFGEQPMRWVELDAAVGDYIVGFIVEDLDGNKQEVFTQVRVE
;
A
#
# COMPACT_ATOMS: atom_id res chain seq x y z
N GLN A 1 -0.55 -2.03 -4.68
CA GLN A 1 -1.01 -1.23 -5.85
C GLN A 1 -0.11 -0.01 -5.90
N ASP A 2 0.15 0.55 -7.07
CA ASP A 2 1.06 1.68 -7.22
C ASP A 2 0.49 2.70 -8.21
N TYR A 3 0.87 3.97 -8.07
CA TYR A 3 0.53 5.00 -9.05
C TYR A 3 1.47 4.91 -10.26
N LEU A 4 0.95 5.27 -11.42
CA LEU A 4 1.77 5.45 -12.63
C LEU A 4 1.96 6.93 -12.88
N GLU A 5 3.21 7.32 -13.09
CA GLU A 5 3.56 8.70 -13.40
C GLU A 5 3.01 9.12 -14.76
N ALA A 6 2.18 10.16 -14.75
CA ALA A 6 1.67 10.78 -15.96
C ALA A 6 2.63 11.87 -16.48
N PRO A 7 2.55 12.24 -17.77
CA PRO A 7 3.38 13.33 -18.31
C PRO A 7 3.14 14.68 -17.64
N GLN A 8 1.95 14.87 -17.07
CA GLN A 8 1.54 16.09 -16.37
C GLN A 8 0.78 15.73 -15.09
N THR A 9 0.80 16.65 -14.14
CA THR A 9 0.01 16.57 -12.91
C THR A 9 -0.96 17.73 -12.90
N ARG A 10 -2.23 17.44 -12.62
CA ARG A 10 -3.30 18.44 -12.50
C ARG A 10 -3.69 18.61 -11.04
N GLU A 11 -3.86 19.86 -10.62
CA GLU A 11 -4.40 20.20 -9.31
C GLU A 11 -5.88 20.59 -9.42
N VAL A 12 -6.73 20.01 -8.58
CA VAL A 12 -8.16 20.35 -8.42
C VAL A 12 -8.47 20.39 -6.93
N ASP A 13 -8.97 21.53 -6.43
CA ASP A 13 -9.30 21.72 -5.01
C ASP A 13 -8.18 21.32 -4.04
N SER A 14 -6.92 21.66 -4.38
CA SER A 14 -5.70 21.31 -3.64
C SER A 14 -5.34 19.80 -3.61
N VAL A 15 -6.01 18.98 -4.43
CA VAL A 15 -5.70 17.57 -4.64
C VAL A 15 -5.04 17.40 -6.01
N TYR A 16 -3.98 16.60 -6.06
CA TYR A 16 -3.23 16.32 -7.28
C TYR A 16 -3.68 15.02 -7.91
N TYR A 17 -3.79 15.02 -9.24
CA TYR A 17 -4.20 13.89 -10.06
C TYR A 17 -3.24 13.73 -11.24
N PRO A 18 -3.03 12.48 -11.71
CA PRO A 18 -2.31 12.26 -12.96
C PRO A 18 -3.12 12.82 -14.14
N ASP A 19 -2.48 13.59 -15.01
CA ASP A 19 -3.08 14.15 -16.23
C ASP A 19 -2.48 13.47 -17.48
N TRP A 20 -3.30 12.61 -18.07
CA TRP A 20 -2.97 11.84 -19.29
C TRP A 20 -3.42 12.56 -20.58
N GLY A 21 -3.99 13.77 -20.48
CA GLY A 21 -4.55 14.53 -21.60
C GLY A 21 -5.99 14.15 -21.97
N GLU A 22 -6.51 14.76 -23.04
CA GLU A 22 -7.86 14.49 -23.55
C GLU A 22 -7.89 13.32 -24.55
N GLY A 23 -8.91 12.46 -24.43
CA GLY A 23 -9.17 11.38 -25.37
C GLY A 23 -8.50 10.06 -25.00
N ALA A 24 -8.44 9.13 -25.96
CA ALA A 24 -7.82 7.84 -25.73
C ALA A 24 -6.30 7.95 -25.68
N PHE A 25 -5.69 7.29 -24.71
CA PHE A 25 -4.24 7.17 -24.56
C PHE A 25 -3.83 5.70 -24.55
N THR A 26 -2.54 5.43 -24.70
CA THR A 26 -1.96 4.09 -24.59
C THR A 26 -0.87 4.15 -23.55
N VAL A 27 -0.92 3.23 -22.58
CA VAL A 27 0.12 3.05 -21.57
C VAL A 27 0.93 1.82 -21.92
N GLU A 28 2.25 2.01 -22.00
CA GLU A 28 3.22 0.92 -22.03
C GLU A 28 4.00 0.98 -20.74
N PHE A 29 4.05 -0.13 -20.00
CA PHE A 29 4.77 -0.23 -18.75
C PHE A 29 5.65 -1.48 -18.80
N ALA A 30 6.96 -1.28 -18.69
CA ALA A 30 7.89 -2.37 -18.48
C ALA A 30 7.81 -2.78 -17.02
N TRP A 31 7.09 -3.88 -16.76
CA TRP A 31 6.99 -4.39 -15.40
C TRP A 31 8.31 -5.00 -14.95
N GLU A 32 8.85 -4.50 -13.85
CA GLU A 32 9.93 -5.13 -13.11
C GLU A 32 9.32 -5.93 -11.95
N PRO A 33 9.82 -7.16 -11.68
CA PRO A 33 9.31 -8.03 -10.63
C PRO A 33 9.77 -7.52 -9.26
N LEU A 34 9.23 -6.39 -8.81
CA LEU A 34 9.53 -5.77 -7.52
C LEU A 34 8.37 -5.95 -6.55
N MET A 35 8.71 -6.19 -5.29
CA MET A 35 7.81 -6.23 -4.15
C MET A 35 8.24 -5.18 -3.13
N PHE A 36 7.31 -4.70 -2.31
CA PHE A 36 7.64 -3.77 -1.23
C PHE A 36 7.69 -4.50 0.11
N ALA A 37 8.58 -4.06 0.97
CA ALA A 37 8.60 -4.43 2.37
C ALA A 37 8.73 -3.18 3.23
N ILE A 38 8.23 -3.25 4.46
CA ILE A 38 8.59 -2.28 5.50
C ILE A 38 9.73 -2.86 6.31
N GLU A 39 10.77 -2.05 6.53
CA GLU A 39 11.87 -2.37 7.44
C GLU A 39 11.80 -1.52 8.71
N ASP A 40 12.14 -2.14 9.84
CA ASP A 40 12.22 -1.48 11.15
C ASP A 40 13.67 -1.26 11.64
N GLY A 41 14.63 -1.48 10.74
CA GLY A 41 16.07 -1.46 11.02
C GLY A 41 16.67 -2.81 11.43
N THR A 42 15.83 -3.80 11.78
CA THR A 42 16.27 -5.17 12.13
C THR A 42 15.59 -6.24 11.27
N ASN A 43 14.28 -6.11 11.09
CA ASN A 43 13.41 -7.02 10.36
C ASN A 43 12.83 -6.35 9.12
N ARG A 44 12.35 -7.18 8.19
CA ARG A 44 11.62 -6.77 7.00
C ARG A 44 10.36 -7.61 6.87
N VAL A 45 9.24 -6.96 6.60
CA VAL A 45 7.95 -7.62 6.35
C VAL A 45 7.45 -7.19 4.99
N THR A 46 7.20 -8.15 4.10
CA THR A 46 6.65 -7.88 2.77
C THR A 46 5.23 -7.35 2.92
N VAL A 47 4.88 -6.31 2.16
CA VAL A 47 3.58 -5.64 2.25
C VAL A 47 3.03 -5.32 0.87
N ALA A 48 1.70 -5.34 0.74
CA ALA A 48 1.00 -4.75 -0.39
C ALA A 48 0.55 -3.34 0.01
N MET A 49 1.34 -2.33 -0.35
CA MET A 49 0.98 -0.94 -0.04
C MET A 49 -0.27 -0.49 -0.80
N GLN A 50 -1.06 0.35 -0.14
CA GLN A 50 -2.26 0.98 -0.68
C GLN A 50 -1.95 2.43 -1.05
N PRO A 51 -2.14 2.85 -2.31
CA PRO A 51 -2.03 4.26 -2.68
C PRO A 51 -3.18 5.06 -2.07
N GLU A 52 -2.87 6.17 -1.41
CA GLU A 52 -3.83 7.05 -0.73
C GLU A 52 -3.94 8.42 -1.41
N SER A 53 -2.82 8.95 -1.92
CA SER A 53 -2.77 10.24 -2.63
C SER A 53 -1.62 10.27 -3.63
N TYR A 54 -1.88 10.78 -4.83
CA TYR A 54 -0.91 10.85 -5.93
C TYR A 54 0.26 11.81 -5.65
N GLY A 55 0.01 12.91 -4.92
CA GLY A 55 1.03 13.93 -4.66
C GLY A 55 1.33 14.82 -5.87
N LYS A 56 2.12 15.88 -5.67
CA LYS A 56 2.53 16.79 -6.74
C LYS A 56 3.68 16.22 -7.57
N THR A 57 4.58 15.49 -6.91
CA THR A 57 5.63 14.67 -7.50
C THR A 57 5.52 13.26 -6.92
N TYR A 58 6.24 12.29 -7.49
CA TYR A 58 6.22 10.91 -6.99
C TYR A 58 6.69 10.82 -5.52
N GLU A 59 7.59 11.70 -5.05
CA GLU A 59 8.00 11.75 -3.64
C GLU A 59 6.88 12.23 -2.70
N ASP A 60 5.93 13.01 -3.21
CA ASP A 60 4.78 13.50 -2.46
C ASP A 60 3.64 12.47 -2.37
N ALA A 61 3.73 11.36 -3.11
CA ALA A 61 2.75 10.29 -3.08
C ALA A 61 2.68 9.66 -1.67
N VAL A 62 1.45 9.44 -1.21
CA VAL A 62 1.19 8.84 0.10
C VAL A 62 0.70 7.43 -0.10
N TYR A 63 1.34 6.50 0.61
CA TYR A 63 0.98 5.10 0.65
C TYR A 63 0.65 4.69 2.08
N SER A 64 -0.18 3.67 2.24
CA SER A 64 -0.49 3.13 3.54
C SER A 64 -0.39 1.60 3.60
N ILE A 65 -0.27 1.10 4.83
CA ILE A 65 -0.54 -0.29 5.16
C ILE A 65 -1.48 -0.34 6.35
N ASP A 66 -2.34 -1.36 6.38
CA ASP A 66 -3.16 -1.68 7.54
C ASP A 66 -2.45 -2.72 8.43
N GLY A 67 -2.71 -2.65 9.73
CA GLY A 67 -2.08 -3.52 10.71
C GLY A 67 -2.80 -3.50 12.06
N ILE A 68 -2.29 -4.31 12.97
CA ILE A 68 -2.68 -4.31 14.38
C ILE A 68 -1.52 -3.72 15.17
N TYR A 69 -1.75 -2.52 15.70
CA TYR A 69 -0.81 -1.88 16.61
C TYR A 69 -0.92 -2.52 17.99
N THR A 70 0.21 -2.89 18.58
CA THR A 70 0.30 -3.40 19.95
C THR A 70 1.22 -2.52 20.77
N TYR A 71 0.68 -1.90 21.81
CA TYR A 71 1.46 -1.11 22.77
C TYR A 71 2.34 -2.05 23.62
N THR A 72 3.42 -1.51 24.21
CA THR A 72 4.31 -2.28 25.11
C THR A 72 3.60 -2.92 26.31
N ASP A 73 2.46 -2.39 26.74
CA ASP A 73 1.63 -2.98 27.80
C ASP A 73 0.69 -4.11 27.32
N GLY A 74 0.68 -4.37 26.00
CA GLY A 74 -0.11 -5.41 25.34
C GLY A 74 -1.49 -4.95 24.84
N GLU A 75 -1.89 -3.69 25.05
CA GLU A 75 -3.13 -3.18 24.44
C GLU A 75 -3.02 -3.21 22.91
N GLN A 76 -4.10 -3.58 22.22
CA GLN A 76 -4.13 -3.68 20.76
C GLN A 76 -5.20 -2.80 20.13
N ARG A 77 -4.89 -2.24 18.96
CA ARG A 77 -5.85 -1.51 18.12
C ARG A 77 -5.58 -1.74 16.64
N PRO A 78 -6.62 -1.80 15.79
CA PRO A 78 -6.43 -1.65 14.36
C PRO A 78 -5.76 -0.31 14.07
N ALA A 79 -4.82 -0.32 13.14
CA ALA A 79 -4.06 0.85 12.76
C ALA A 79 -3.77 0.90 11.26
N ARG A 80 -3.58 2.11 10.76
CA ARG A 80 -3.08 2.41 9.43
C ARG A 80 -1.82 3.24 9.56
N LEU A 81 -0.77 2.82 8.88
CA LEU A 81 0.52 3.50 8.84
C LEU A 81 0.66 4.19 7.50
N TYR A 82 0.91 5.49 7.50
CA TYR A 82 1.07 6.30 6.29
C TYR A 82 2.53 6.61 6.05
N PHE A 83 2.98 6.35 4.82
CA PHE A 83 4.33 6.58 4.37
C PHE A 83 4.34 7.57 3.20
N ARG A 84 5.43 8.32 3.10
CA ARG A 84 5.74 9.24 2.00
C ARG A 84 7.25 9.32 1.86
N ASP A 85 7.74 9.38 0.62
CA ASP A 85 9.17 9.43 0.31
C ASP A 85 10.00 8.35 1.06
N GLY A 86 9.50 7.12 1.07
CA GLY A 86 10.17 6.00 1.72
C GLY A 86 10.05 5.94 3.24
N ALA A 87 9.49 6.95 3.91
CA ALA A 87 9.51 7.05 5.36
C ALA A 87 8.11 7.10 5.97
N LEU A 88 7.96 6.45 7.13
CA LEU A 88 6.75 6.55 7.94
C LEU A 88 6.53 8.01 8.36
N GLN A 89 5.33 8.53 8.09
CA GLN A 89 4.91 9.88 8.42
C GLN A 89 3.93 9.91 9.59
N GLN A 90 3.01 8.95 9.64
CA GLN A 90 1.90 8.96 10.60
C GLN A 90 1.40 7.56 10.90
N VAL A 91 0.93 7.35 12.13
CA VAL A 91 0.22 6.14 12.56
C VAL A 91 -1.15 6.55 13.08
N MET A 92 -2.20 6.02 12.46
CA MET A 92 -3.58 6.26 12.89
C MET A 92 -4.15 4.97 13.47
N GLY A 93 -4.61 5.01 14.72
CA GLY A 93 -5.37 3.95 15.35
C GLY A 93 -6.87 4.15 15.21
N PHE A 94 -7.62 3.05 15.15
CA PHE A 94 -9.07 3.08 14.96
C PHE A 94 -9.80 2.40 16.11
N THR A 95 -11.06 2.79 16.33
CA THR A 95 -11.96 2.15 17.30
C THR A 95 -12.85 1.12 16.62
N GLY A 96 -13.09 -0.02 17.28
CA GLY A 96 -13.94 -1.08 16.72
C GLY A 96 -13.15 -2.04 15.84
N ASP A 97 -13.85 -2.72 14.94
CA ASP A 97 -13.24 -3.74 14.07
C ASP A 97 -12.71 -3.09 12.78
N GLY A 98 -11.41 -3.21 12.55
CA GLY A 98 -10.74 -2.68 11.36
C GLY A 98 -10.56 -1.16 11.36
N THR A 99 -10.40 -0.58 10.17
CA THR A 99 -10.01 0.83 9.95
C THR A 99 -11.18 1.75 9.56
N THR A 100 -12.42 1.28 9.69
CA THR A 100 -13.62 2.09 9.38
C THR A 100 -14.11 2.93 10.56
N GLY A 101 -13.52 2.74 11.73
CA GLY A 101 -13.87 3.46 12.96
C GLY A 101 -13.38 4.90 12.98
N ALA A 102 -13.62 5.59 14.10
CA ALA A 102 -13.07 6.93 14.29
C ALA A 102 -11.53 6.86 14.42
N PRO A 103 -10.77 7.56 13.54
CA PRO A 103 -9.32 7.56 13.59
C PRO A 103 -8.81 8.47 14.71
N ARG A 104 -7.69 8.09 15.31
CA ARG A 104 -6.90 8.90 16.23
C ARG A 104 -5.42 8.68 15.97
N GLU A 105 -4.65 9.76 15.99
CA GLU A 105 -3.21 9.63 15.81
C GLU A 105 -2.58 8.92 17.00
N ILE A 106 -1.66 8.01 16.72
CA ILE A 106 -0.82 7.31 17.68
C ILE A 106 0.59 7.86 17.51
N THR A 107 1.19 8.32 18.61
CA THR A 107 2.62 8.60 18.68
C THR A 107 3.32 7.32 19.11
N PRO A 108 4.11 6.65 18.25
CA PRO A 108 4.71 5.38 18.63
C PRO A 108 5.83 5.54 19.66
N GLU A 109 5.90 4.60 20.59
CA GLU A 109 7.00 4.49 21.55
C GLU A 109 7.94 3.33 21.18
N ILE A 110 9.20 3.41 21.62
CA ILE A 110 10.18 2.35 21.40
C ILE A 110 9.67 1.06 22.07
N GLY A 111 9.61 -0.02 21.30
CA GLY A 111 9.13 -1.33 21.74
C GLY A 111 7.67 -1.61 21.41
N ASP A 112 6.89 -0.61 20.99
CA ASP A 112 5.59 -0.86 20.39
C ASP A 112 5.76 -1.67 19.10
N THR A 113 4.71 -2.35 18.66
CA THR A 113 4.77 -3.18 17.45
C THR A 113 3.58 -2.97 16.54
N VAL A 114 3.77 -3.30 15.26
CA VAL A 114 2.68 -3.44 14.29
C VAL A 114 2.75 -4.81 13.63
N THR A 115 1.68 -5.57 13.71
CA THR A 115 1.50 -6.79 12.91
C THR A 115 0.73 -6.42 11.65
N VAL A 116 1.36 -6.61 10.49
CA VAL A 116 0.78 -6.24 9.18
C VAL A 116 -0.49 -7.06 8.93
N GLN A 117 -1.50 -6.42 8.33
CA GLN A 117 -2.67 -7.11 7.80
C GLN A 117 -2.52 -7.26 6.27
N GLU A 118 -2.42 -8.51 5.82
CA GLU A 118 -2.23 -8.86 4.42
C GLU A 118 -3.56 -9.25 3.78
N GLN A 119 -3.83 -8.75 2.59
CA GLN A 119 -4.96 -9.19 1.80
C GLN A 119 -4.57 -10.36 0.90
N TRP A 120 -5.18 -11.52 1.14
CA TRP A 120 -5.03 -12.73 0.35
C TRP A 120 -6.17 -12.88 -0.65
N LEU A 121 -5.84 -13.34 -1.85
CA LEU A 121 -6.78 -13.57 -2.95
C LEU A 121 -6.82 -15.06 -3.27
N ASP A 122 -7.96 -15.70 -3.05
CA ASP A 122 -8.18 -17.06 -3.53
C ASP A 122 -8.58 -17.02 -5.00
N LEU A 123 -7.90 -17.81 -5.83
CA LEU A 123 -8.14 -17.90 -7.25
C LEU A 123 -8.77 -19.24 -7.62
N ASP A 124 -9.73 -19.23 -8.56
CA ASP A 124 -10.20 -20.46 -9.20
C ASP A 124 -9.20 -20.98 -10.25
N SER A 125 -9.51 -22.14 -10.85
CA SER A 125 -8.70 -22.76 -11.91
C SER A 125 -8.52 -21.90 -13.17
N SER A 126 -9.29 -20.82 -13.32
CA SER A 126 -9.19 -19.86 -14.42
C SER A 126 -8.48 -18.56 -14.01
N GLY A 127 -7.92 -18.49 -12.79
CA GLY A 127 -7.22 -17.33 -12.27
C GLY A 127 -8.14 -16.19 -11.80
N ARG A 128 -9.46 -16.45 -11.70
CA ARG A 128 -10.42 -15.43 -11.24
C ARG A 128 -10.44 -15.41 -9.71
N VAL A 129 -10.42 -14.21 -9.13
CA VAL A 129 -10.56 -14.02 -7.68
C VAL A 129 -11.95 -14.50 -7.24
N THR A 130 -11.99 -15.55 -6.42
CA THR A 130 -13.22 -16.09 -5.83
C THR A 130 -13.47 -15.57 -4.42
N GLN A 131 -12.41 -15.25 -3.69
CA GLN A 131 -12.50 -14.77 -2.32
C GLN A 131 -11.34 -13.84 -1.99
N ARG A 132 -11.60 -12.89 -1.09
CA ARG A 132 -10.60 -12.02 -0.47
C ARG A 132 -10.65 -12.23 1.03
N THR A 133 -9.51 -12.47 1.65
CA THR A 133 -9.40 -12.60 3.12
C THR A 133 -8.29 -11.72 3.64
N ILE A 134 -8.41 -11.28 4.89
CA ILE A 134 -7.36 -10.54 5.60
C ILE A 134 -6.70 -11.50 6.57
N GLU A 135 -5.39 -11.65 6.47
CA GLU A 135 -4.58 -12.46 7.38
C GLU A 135 -3.53 -11.60 8.08
N GLN A 136 -3.04 -12.07 9.22
CA GLN A 136 -1.93 -11.41 9.91
C GLN A 136 -0.62 -11.88 9.28
N GLY A 137 0.15 -10.92 8.77
CA GLY A 137 1.49 -11.12 8.25
C GLY A 137 2.55 -11.02 9.34
N GLY A 138 3.73 -10.53 8.95
CA GLY A 138 4.84 -10.31 9.88
C GLY A 138 4.61 -9.15 10.85
N THR A 139 5.39 -9.14 11.93
CA THR A 139 5.41 -8.08 12.95
C THR A 139 6.68 -7.26 12.86
N LEU A 140 6.54 -5.93 12.92
CA LEU A 140 7.62 -4.95 12.99
C LEU A 140 7.63 -4.28 14.36
N THR A 141 8.80 -3.86 14.83
CA THR A 141 8.97 -3.20 16.13
C THR A 141 9.41 -1.75 15.95
N PHE A 142 8.70 -0.82 16.57
CA PHE A 142 9.11 0.59 16.58
C PHE A 142 10.40 0.74 17.40
N GLY A 143 11.45 1.26 16.76
CA GLY A 143 12.77 1.48 17.35
C GLY A 143 13.20 2.94 17.31
N GLU A 144 14.52 3.17 17.43
CA GLU A 144 15.10 4.53 17.34
C GLU A 144 15.04 5.10 15.91
N GLN A 145 15.09 4.23 14.91
CA GLN A 145 15.00 4.62 13.50
C GLN A 145 13.56 4.52 13.02
N PRO A 146 13.08 5.50 12.24
CA PRO A 146 11.75 5.43 11.65
C PRO A 146 11.68 4.27 10.66
N MET A 147 10.53 3.58 10.64
CA MET A 147 10.27 2.56 9.64
C MET A 147 10.32 3.15 8.24
N ARG A 148 10.84 2.36 7.30
CA ARG A 148 10.95 2.75 5.90
C ARG A 148 10.38 1.67 5.01
N TRP A 149 9.80 2.06 3.88
CA TRP A 149 9.58 1.08 2.83
C TRP A 149 10.89 0.84 2.08
N VAL A 150 11.07 -0.38 1.59
CA VAL A 150 12.18 -0.81 0.76
C VAL A 150 11.65 -1.68 -0.37
N GLU A 151 12.33 -1.64 -1.50
CA GLU A 151 12.08 -2.54 -2.62
C GLU A 151 12.81 -3.87 -2.39
N LEU A 152 12.16 -4.95 -2.80
CA LEU A 152 12.67 -6.31 -2.82
C LEU A 152 12.46 -6.90 -4.21
N ASP A 153 13.33 -7.81 -4.62
CA ASP A 153 13.04 -8.68 -5.75
C ASP A 153 11.83 -9.57 -5.43
N ALA A 154 10.91 -9.69 -6.38
CA ALA A 154 9.79 -10.60 -6.25
C ALA A 154 10.29 -12.05 -6.24
N ALA A 155 9.66 -12.87 -5.39
CA ALA A 155 9.95 -14.29 -5.35
C ALA A 155 9.55 -14.99 -6.66
N VAL A 156 10.15 -16.14 -6.93
CA VAL A 156 9.72 -17.01 -8.03
C VAL A 156 8.26 -17.43 -7.80
N GLY A 157 7.40 -17.22 -8.79
CA GLY A 157 5.98 -17.48 -8.63
C GLY A 157 5.10 -16.90 -9.73
N ASP A 158 3.80 -17.17 -9.61
CA ASP A 158 2.77 -16.62 -10.48
C ASP A 158 2.21 -15.33 -9.86
N TYR A 159 2.10 -14.27 -10.66
CA TYR A 159 1.64 -12.94 -10.26
C TYR A 159 0.52 -12.46 -11.16
N ILE A 160 -0.37 -11.64 -10.61
CA ILE A 160 -1.37 -10.88 -11.39
C ILE A 160 -0.92 -9.43 -11.45
N VAL A 161 -0.70 -8.93 -12.66
CA VAL A 161 -0.35 -7.53 -12.93
C VAL A 161 -1.48 -6.91 -13.72
N GLY A 162 -1.83 -5.67 -13.42
CA GLY A 162 -2.88 -4.99 -14.16
C GLY A 162 -2.85 -3.48 -14.00
N PHE A 163 -3.61 -2.83 -14.86
CA PHE A 163 -3.88 -1.40 -14.79
C PHE A 163 -5.28 -1.18 -14.26
N ILE A 164 -5.40 -0.19 -13.38
CA ILE A 164 -6.67 0.35 -12.93
C ILE A 164 -6.66 1.82 -13.33
N VAL A 165 -7.65 2.23 -14.12
CA VAL A 165 -7.87 3.63 -14.49
C VAL A 165 -9.16 4.09 -13.85
N GLU A 166 -9.08 5.18 -13.09
CA GLU A 166 -10.22 5.79 -12.40
C GLU A 166 -10.39 7.23 -12.93
N ASP A 167 -11.60 7.58 -13.35
CA ASP A 167 -11.93 8.97 -13.72
C ASP A 167 -12.26 9.82 -12.47
N LEU A 168 -12.43 11.14 -12.65
CA LEU A 168 -12.74 12.06 -11.55
C LEU A 168 -14.14 11.84 -10.95
N ASP A 169 -15.01 11.09 -11.63
CA ASP A 169 -16.33 10.70 -11.13
C ASP A 169 -16.28 9.37 -10.35
N GLY A 170 -15.10 8.74 -10.25
CA GLY A 170 -14.84 7.49 -9.53
C GLY A 170 -15.14 6.23 -10.35
N ASN A 171 -15.37 6.33 -11.67
CA ASN A 171 -15.61 5.16 -12.51
C ASN A 171 -14.29 4.45 -12.82
N LYS A 172 -14.26 3.13 -12.62
CA LYS A 172 -13.06 2.30 -12.79
C LYS A 172 -13.11 1.44 -14.04
N GLN A 173 -11.98 1.37 -14.75
CA GLN A 173 -11.69 0.36 -15.76
C GLN A 173 -10.43 -0.40 -15.36
N GLU A 174 -10.50 -1.73 -15.41
CA GLU A 174 -9.41 -2.59 -14.96
C GLU A 174 -9.06 -3.61 -16.04
N VAL A 175 -7.77 -3.83 -16.26
CA VAL A 175 -7.25 -4.90 -17.12
C VAL A 175 -6.14 -5.62 -16.38
N PHE A 176 -6.21 -6.95 -16.32
CA PHE A 176 -5.24 -7.78 -15.63
C PHE A 176 -4.66 -8.83 -16.58
N THR A 177 -3.42 -9.21 -16.34
CA THR A 177 -2.73 -10.34 -16.97
C THR A 177 -2.00 -11.14 -15.90
N GLN A 178 -1.82 -12.43 -16.15
CA GLN A 178 -0.95 -13.26 -15.33
C GLN A 178 0.47 -13.24 -15.89
N VAL A 179 1.46 -13.11 -15.01
CA VAL A 179 2.89 -13.22 -15.33
C VAL A 179 3.55 -14.22 -14.40
N ARG A 180 4.69 -14.77 -14.81
CA ARG A 180 5.47 -15.70 -13.99
C ARG A 180 6.90 -15.18 -13.84
N VAL A 181 7.36 -15.09 -12.59
CA VAL A 181 8.75 -14.80 -12.24
C VAL A 181 9.50 -16.12 -12.15
N GLU A 182 10.67 -16.21 -12.78
CA GLU A 182 11.55 -17.39 -12.85
C GLU A 182 12.89 -17.18 -12.17
#